data_AF-A0A3D3J288-F1
#
_entry.id   AF-A0A3D3J288-F1
#
_cell.length_a   1.000
_cell.length_b   1.000
_cell.length_c   1.000
_cell.angle_alpha   90.00
_cell.angle_beta   90.00
_cell.angle_gamma   90.00
#
_symmetry.space_group_name_H-M   'P 1'
#
loop_
_entity.id
_entity.type
_entity.pdbx_description
1 polymer ?
#
loop_
_entity_poly.entity_id
_entity_poly.type
_entity_poly.pdbx_seq_one_letter_code
_entity_poly.pdbx_strand_id
1 'polypeptide(L)' 'MVRALWTGASGMISQQNNVDTIANNLANVNTTGYKTEVNEFKSLLYQTLQTKTTTANGENKPIGAQVGL' A
#
# COMPACT_ATOMS: atom_id res chain seq x y z
N MET A 1 -17.39 1.52 -0.50
CA MET A 1 -17.13 0.79 -1.76
C MET A 1 -16.03 1.43 -2.59
N VAL A 2 -16.08 2.74 -2.87
CA VAL A 2 -15.05 3.45 -3.69
C VAL A 2 -13.62 3.32 -3.13
N ARG A 3 -13.43 3.40 -1.81
CA ARG A 3 -12.10 3.26 -1.19
C ARG A 3 -11.49 1.86 -1.36
N ALA A 4 -12.27 0.80 -1.15
CA ALA A 4 -11.80 -0.57 -1.35
C ALA A 4 -11.39 -0.85 -2.81
N LEU A 5 -12.09 -0.23 -3.78
CA LEU A 5 -11.72 -0.29 -5.19
C LEU A 5 -10.38 0.43 -5.44
N TRP A 6 -10.15 1.59 -4.83
CA TRP A 6 -8.88 2.31 -4.93
C TRP A 6 -7.72 1.56 -4.27
N THR A 7 -7.93 0.94 -3.12
CA THR A 7 -6.92 0.08 -2.46
C THR A 7 -6.63 -1.17 -3.29
N GLY A 8 -7.65 -1.79 -3.90
CA GLY A 8 -7.47 -2.91 -4.82
C GLY A 8 -6.74 -2.51 -6.11
N ALA A 9 -7.08 -1.35 -6.68
CA ALA A 9 -6.44 -0.81 -7.87
C ALA A 9 -4.97 -0.43 -7.61
N SER A 10 -4.65 0.20 -6.48
CA SER A 10 -3.26 0.51 -6.11
C SER A 10 -2.44 -0.76 -5.87
N GLY A 11 -3.04 -1.79 -5.27
CA GLY A 11 -2.45 -3.12 -5.17
C GLY A 11 -2.17 -3.75 -6.55
N MET A 12 -3.11 -3.67 -7.49
CA MET A 12 -2.94 -4.21 -8.84
C MET A 12 -1.84 -3.48 -9.63
N ILE A 13 -1.79 -2.15 -9.54
CA ILE A 13 -0.75 -1.32 -10.17
C ILE A 13 0.63 -1.66 -9.58
N SER A 14 0.69 -1.86 -8.26
CA SER A 14 1.91 -2.31 -7.58
C SER A 14 2.40 -3.66 -8.11
N GLN A 15 1.49 -4.63 -8.26
CA GLN A 15 1.82 -5.94 -8.84
C GLN A 15 2.28 -5.84 -10.30
N GLN A 16 1.61 -5.02 -11.12
CA GLN A 16 2.00 -4.80 -12.52
C GLN A 16 3.43 -4.23 -12.60
N ASN A 17 3.73 -3.19 -11.82
CA ASN A 17 5.07 -2.61 -11.78
C ASN A 17 6.14 -3.61 -11.32
N ASN A 18 5.81 -4.51 -10.38
CA ASN A 18 6.75 -5.54 -9.94
C ASN A 18 7.07 -6.52 -11.07
N VAL A 19 6.05 -6.98 -11.79
CA VAL A 19 6.20 -7.87 -12.95
C VAL A 19 7.00 -7.19 -14.05
N ASP A 20 6.76 -5.91 -14.33
CA ASP A 20 7.47 -5.15 -15.36
C ASP A 20 8.96 -4.99 -15.03
N THR A 21 9.31 -4.75 -13.77
CA THR A 21 10.71 -4.70 -13.31
C THR A 21 11.37 -6.07 -13.42
N ILE A 22 10.68 -7.15 -13.03
CA ILE A 22 11.22 -8.52 -13.18
C ILE A 22 11.45 -8.84 -14.66
N ALA A 23 10.50 -8.50 -15.53
CA ALA A 23 10.61 -8.70 -16.97
C ALA A 23 11.79 -7.93 -17.57
N ASN A 24 11.99 -6.67 -17.16
CA ASN A 24 13.15 -5.87 -17.58
C ASN A 24 14.48 -6.47 -17.11
N ASN A 25 14.56 -6.90 -15.86
CA ASN A 25 15.75 -7.55 -15.31
C ASN A 25 16.06 -8.85 -16.04
N LEU A 26 15.04 -9.65 -16.35
CA LEU A 26 15.18 -10.91 -17.07
C LEU A 26 15.63 -10.68 -18.53
N ALA A 27 15.05 -9.69 -19.20
CA ALA A 27 15.42 -9.34 -20.57
C ALA A 27 16.88 -8.87 -20.67
N ASN A 28 17.38 -8.18 -19.63
CA ASN A 28 18.73 -7.62 -19.61
C ASN A 28 19.75 -8.46 -18.84
N VAL A 29 19.42 -9.69 -18.45
CA VAL A 29 20.31 -10.55 -17.65
C VAL A 29 21.65 -10.85 -18.34
N ASN A 30 21.66 -10.88 -19.67
CA ASN A 30 22.86 -11.13 -20.49
C ASN A 30 23.53 -9.84 -21.00
N THR A 31 23.00 -8.67 -20.65
CA THR A 31 23.55 -7.38 -21.09
C THR A 31 24.74 -7.00 -20.21
N THR A 32 25.92 -6.91 -20.80
CA THR A 32 27.16 -6.60 -20.06
C THR A 32 27.08 -5.20 -19.43
N GLY A 33 27.22 -5.12 -18.10
CA GLY A 33 27.16 -3.85 -17.36
C GLY A 33 25.76 -3.42 -16.90
N TYR A 34 24.74 -4.26 -17.08
CA TYR A 34 23.39 -4.00 -16.56
C TYR A 34 23.35 -4.09 -15.03
N LYS A 35 22.57 -3.19 -14.40
CA LYS A 35 22.34 -3.16 -12.95
C LYS A 35 20.90 -3.54 -12.69
N THR A 36 20.70 -4.57 -11.87
CA THR A 36 19.37 -5.04 -11.47
C THR A 36 18.62 -3.94 -10.71
N GLU A 37 17.39 -3.70 -11.10
CA GLU A 37 16.48 -2.79 -10.39
C GLU A 37 15.53 -3.59 -9.49
N VAL A 38 15.28 -3.10 -8.28
CA VAL A 38 14.36 -3.75 -7.33
C VAL A 38 13.37 -2.71 -6.84
N ASN A 39 12.08 -2.99 -7.03
CA ASN A 39 11.03 -2.10 -6.57
C ASN A 39 10.68 -2.39 -5.11
N GLU A 40 10.74 -1.38 -4.25
CA GLU A 40 10.24 -1.43 -2.87
C GLU A 40 8.90 -0.71 -2.75
N PHE A 41 7.91 -1.37 -2.15
CA PHE A 41 6.60 -0.76 -1.87
C PHE A 41 6.50 -0.33 -0.41
N LYS A 42 5.99 0.88 -0.17
CA LYS A 42 5.73 1.40 1.17
C LYS A 42 4.23 1.66 1.33
N SER A 43 3.71 1.37 2.52
CA SER A 43 2.32 1.65 2.85
C SER A 43 2.05 3.16 2.87
N LEU A 44 0.88 3.56 2.38
CA LEU A 44 0.41 4.95 2.43
C LEU A 44 -0.05 5.33 3.85
N LEU A 45 -0.26 6.63 4.07
CA LEU A 45 -0.71 7.20 5.34
C LEU A 45 -2.08 6.62 5.75
N TYR A 46 -2.17 6.08 6.96
CA TYR A 46 -3.43 5.62 7.53
C TYR A 46 -4.31 6.80 7.94
N GLN A 47 -5.59 6.79 7.54
CA GLN A 47 -6.56 7.76 8.02
C GLN A 47 -7.19 7.24 9.32
N THR A 48 -6.83 7.85 10.45
CA THR A 48 -7.48 7.58 11.74
C THR A 48 -8.87 8.24 11.75
N LEU A 49 -9.93 7.45 11.53
CA LEU A 49 -11.32 7.95 11.47
C LEU A 49 -11.97 8.17 12.84
N GLN A 50 -11.39 7.62 13.91
CA GLN A 50 -11.82 7.86 15.28
C GLN A 50 -10.62 8.38 16.07
N THR A 51 -10.56 9.69 16.29
CA THR A 51 -9.82 10.17 17.47
C THR A 51 -10.51 9.56 18.69
N LYS A 52 -9.73 9.21 19.71
CA LYS A 52 -10.25 8.59 20.95
C LYS A 52 -11.05 9.64 21.73
N THR A 53 -12.23 10.00 21.25
CA THR A 53 -13.13 10.93 21.96
C THR A 53 -14.05 10.14 22.86
N THR A 54 -13.94 10.44 24.15
CA THR A 54 -14.85 10.05 25.22
C THR A 54 -16.28 10.49 24.87
N THR A 55 -17.23 9.56 24.95
CA THR A 55 -18.66 9.90 25.01
C THR A 55 -18.90 10.77 26.25
N ALA A 56 -19.89 11.67 26.21
CA ALA A 56 -20.29 12.55 27.31
C ALA A 56 -20.59 11.85 28.66
N ASN A 57 -20.59 10.50 28.71
CA ASN A 57 -20.86 9.67 29.89
C ASN A 57 -19.64 8.86 30.40
N GLY A 58 -18.42 9.15 29.95
CA GLY A 58 -17.20 8.63 30.59
C GLY A 58 -16.80 7.18 30.31
N GLU A 59 -17.46 6.47 29.39
CA GLU A 59 -17.05 5.12 28.98
C GLU A 59 -16.06 5.11 27.80
N ASN A 60 -15.04 4.25 27.89
CA ASN A 60 -14.05 4.02 26.85
C ASN A 60 -14.68 3.23 25.69
N LYS A 61 -14.84 3.87 24.53
CA LYS A 61 -15.28 3.19 23.31
C LYS A 61 -14.16 2.24 22.83
N PRO A 62 -14.38 0.92 22.72
CA PRO A 62 -13.29 -0.06 22.62
C PRO A 62 -12.77 -0.33 21.20
N ILE A 63 -13.05 0.50 20.18
CA ILE A 63 -12.48 0.27 18.84
C ILE A 63 -11.96 1.56 18.19
N GLY A 64 -10.64 1.65 18.06
CA GLY A 64 -9.98 2.56 17.14
C GLY A 64 -10.07 1.97 15.73
N ALA A 65 -11.04 2.43 14.93
CA ALA A 65 -11.08 2.10 13.52
C ALA A 65 -10.01 2.93 12.79
N GLN A 66 -8.82 2.35 12.59
CA GLN A 66 -7.86 2.85 11.61
C GLN A 66 -8.19 2.23 10.26
N VAL A 67 -8.45 3.06 9.27
CA VAL A 67 -8.75 2.63 7.91
C VAL A 67 -7.65 3.17 7.01
N GLY A 68 -6.90 2.26 6.38
CA GLY A 68 -5.91 2.61 5.37
C GLY A 68 -6.56 3.31 4.17
N LEU A 69 -5.87 4.31 3.63
CA LEU A 69 -6.30 5.03 2.43
C LEU A 69 -5.91 4.24 1.17
#